data_AF-A0A966PX09-F1
#
_entry.id   AF-A0A966PX09-F1
#
_cell.length_a   1.000
_cell.length_b   1.000
_cell.length_c   1.000
_cell.angle_alpha   90.00
_cell.angle_beta   90.00
_cell.angle_gamma   90.00
#
_symmetry.space_group_name_H-M   'P 1'
#
loop_
_entity.id
_entity.type
_entity.pdbx_description
1 polymer ?
#
loop_
_entity_poly.entity_id
_entity_poly.type
_entity_poly.pdbx_seq_one_letter_code
_entity_poly.pdbx_strand_id
1 'polypeptide(L)'
;MSNNYWDDEEDEVEVPEHQLDGDALVKRLRKAKRADEKRIKELTEQLEGFIKEKRQQTVSEVLAKKGVNAKAARLILKDVEDATEESIDSWLRDNGDLIGYTPEIQNEDTQKDLATLRQQDILTQGG
;
A
#
# COMPACT_ATOMS: atom_id res chain seq x y z
N MET A 1 -24.74 14.60 -10.85
CA MET A 1 -25.96 14.80 -10.06
C MET A 1 -25.72 14.16 -8.71
N SER A 2 -25.58 14.98 -7.67
CA SER A 2 -25.40 14.55 -6.28
C SER A 2 -26.53 15.19 -5.49
N ASN A 3 -27.49 14.39 -5.01
CA ASN A 3 -28.46 14.83 -4.03
C ASN A 3 -29.11 13.63 -3.30
N ASN A 4 -28.30 12.76 -2.70
CA ASN A 4 -28.77 11.64 -1.87
C ASN A 4 -28.52 11.88 -0.36
N TYR A 5 -28.25 13.12 0.05
CA TYR A 5 -28.02 13.47 1.46
C TYR A 5 -29.33 13.58 2.29
N TRP A 6 -30.51 13.45 1.66
CA TRP A 6 -31.79 13.80 2.29
C TRP A 6 -32.71 12.63 2.67
N ASP A 7 -32.30 11.36 2.52
CA ASP A 7 -33.19 10.22 2.84
C ASP A 7 -32.89 9.53 4.19
N ASP A 8 -31.92 10.03 4.97
CA ASP A 8 -31.52 9.44 6.26
C ASP A 8 -31.61 10.40 7.47
N GLU A 9 -31.84 11.72 7.29
CA GLU A 9 -32.01 12.66 8.43
C GLU A 9 -33.48 13.03 8.75
N GLU A 10 -34.46 12.76 7.86
CA GLU A 10 -35.88 13.11 8.11
C GLU A 10 -36.71 11.99 8.78
N ASP A 11 -36.12 10.82 8.99
CA ASP A 11 -36.84 9.61 9.43
C ASP A 11 -36.48 9.18 10.86
N GLU A 12 -35.88 10.08 11.65
CA GLU A 12 -35.85 9.98 13.13
C GLU A 12 -37.22 10.39 13.70
N VAL A 13 -38.29 9.82 13.15
CA VAL A 13 -39.56 9.76 13.87
C VAL A 13 -39.30 8.78 15.01
N GLU A 14 -39.04 9.31 16.21
CA GLU A 14 -39.12 8.56 17.47
C GLU A 14 -40.52 7.94 17.56
N VAL A 15 -40.69 6.76 16.99
CA VAL A 15 -41.94 6.00 17.14
C VAL A 15 -41.96 5.51 18.59
N PRO A 16 -42.93 5.94 19.41
CA PRO A 16 -42.94 5.65 20.83
C PRO A 16 -42.85 4.15 21.07
N GLU A 17 -41.93 3.77 21.97
CA GLU A 17 -41.47 2.41 22.26
C GLU A 17 -42.58 1.42 22.68
N HIS A 18 -43.79 1.92 22.93
CA HIS A 18 -44.92 1.16 23.50
C HIS A 18 -45.71 0.27 22.51
N GLN A 19 -45.35 0.24 21.22
CA GLN A 19 -46.02 -0.57 20.19
C GLN A 19 -45.01 -1.25 19.25
N LEU A 20 -44.10 -2.04 19.83
CA LEU A 20 -43.22 -2.93 19.07
C LEU A 20 -43.98 -4.22 18.72
N ASP A 21 -44.86 -4.12 17.73
CA ASP A 21 -45.41 -5.29 17.06
C ASP A 21 -44.29 -6.03 16.31
N GLY A 22 -44.33 -7.36 16.25
CA GLY A 22 -43.21 -8.19 15.74
C GLY A 22 -42.78 -7.83 14.31
N ASP A 23 -43.72 -7.34 13.49
CA ASP A 23 -43.47 -6.89 12.12
C ASP A 23 -42.65 -5.58 12.06
N ALA A 24 -42.85 -4.66 13.01
CA ALA A 24 -42.08 -3.41 13.10
C ALA A 24 -40.61 -3.67 13.42
N LEU A 25 -40.32 -4.66 14.28
CA LEU A 25 -38.95 -5.07 14.60
C LEU A 25 -38.25 -5.68 13.37
N VAL A 26 -38.93 -6.53 12.61
CA VAL A 26 -38.39 -7.12 11.37
C VAL A 26 -38.12 -6.05 10.31
N LYS A 27 -38.99 -5.04 10.20
CA LYS A 27 -38.80 -3.91 9.28
C LYS A 27 -37.57 -3.07 9.66
N ARG A 28 -37.38 -2.77 10.94
CA ARG A 28 -36.17 -2.07 11.45
C ARG A 28 -34.91 -2.89 11.20
N LEU A 29 -34.94 -4.20 11.45
CA LEU A 29 -33.80 -5.09 11.18
C LEU A 29 -33.43 -5.09 9.69
N ARG A 30 -34.42 -5.10 8.79
CA ARG A 30 -34.18 -4.99 7.33
C ARG A 30 -33.60 -3.63 6.94
N LYS A 31 -34.06 -2.52 7.55
CA LYS A 31 -33.50 -1.18 7.31
C LYS A 31 -32.05 -1.11 7.78
N ALA A 32 -31.76 -1.56 9.00
CA ALA A 32 -30.41 -1.65 9.56
C ALA A 32 -29.48 -2.50 8.67
N LYS A 33 -29.91 -3.71 8.29
CA LYS A 33 -29.12 -4.58 7.41
C LYS A 33 -28.77 -3.92 6.07
N ARG A 34 -29.71 -3.19 5.46
CA ARG A 34 -29.43 -2.46 4.20
C ARG A 34 -28.48 -1.28 4.41
N ALA A 35 -28.58 -0.57 5.53
CA ALA A 35 -27.66 0.50 5.87
C ALA A 35 -26.24 -0.06 6.08
N ASP A 36 -26.11 -1.17 6.80
CA ASP A 36 -24.85 -1.86 7.01
C ASP A 36 -24.25 -2.36 5.68
N GLU A 37 -25.05 -2.99 4.82
CA GLU A 37 -24.60 -3.45 3.49
C GLU A 37 -24.10 -2.28 2.61
N LYS A 38 -24.76 -1.11 2.68
CA LYS A 38 -24.29 0.10 1.97
C LYS A 38 -22.97 0.60 2.55
N ARG A 39 -22.85 0.67 3.87
CA ARG A 39 -21.63 1.14 4.54
C ARG A 39 -20.45 0.20 4.33
N ILE A 40 -20.69 -1.11 4.30
CA ILE A 40 -19.69 -2.11 3.93
C ILE A 40 -19.19 -1.85 2.52
N LYS A 41 -20.09 -1.64 1.55
CA LYS A 41 -19.70 -1.36 0.15
C LYS A 41 -18.87 -0.08 0.03
N GLU A 42 -19.29 1.00 0.69
CA GLU A 42 -18.55 2.26 0.71
C GLU A 42 -17.16 2.10 1.34
N LEU A 43 -17.07 1.42 2.49
CA LEU A 43 -15.79 1.16 3.14
C LEU A 43 -14.87 0.26 2.30
N THR A 44 -15.43 -0.72 1.58
CA THR A 44 -14.64 -1.55 0.66
C THR A 44 -14.11 -0.73 -0.51
N GLU A 45 -14.90 0.18 -1.07
CA GLU A 45 -14.44 1.07 -2.15
C GLU A 45 -13.35 2.05 -1.67
N GLN A 46 -13.52 2.61 -0.47
CA GLN A 46 -12.51 3.46 0.17
C GLN A 46 -11.20 2.69 0.43
N LEU A 47 -11.29 1.44 0.89
CA LEU A 47 -10.13 0.57 1.09
C LEU A 47 -9.40 0.28 -0.22
N GLU A 48 -10.12 -0.05 -1.29
CA GLU A 48 -9.53 -0.26 -2.61
C GLU A 48 -8.83 1.00 -3.14
N GLY A 49 -9.44 2.18 -2.93
CA GLY A 49 -8.82 3.46 -3.24
C GLY A 49 -7.52 3.69 -2.47
N PHE A 50 -7.57 3.48 -1.16
CA PHE A 50 -6.42 3.65 -0.27
C PHE A 50 -5.27 2.69 -0.61
N ILE A 51 -5.57 1.43 -0.93
CA ILE A 51 -4.55 0.45 -1.33
C ILE A 51 -3.83 0.91 -2.60
N LYS A 52 -4.56 1.42 -3.60
CA LYS A 52 -3.97 1.94 -4.84
C LYS A 52 -3.08 3.15 -4.59
N GLU A 53 -3.53 4.09 -3.76
CA GLU A 53 -2.75 5.28 -3.42
C GLU A 53 -1.47 4.91 -2.64
N LYS A 54 -1.61 4.04 -1.63
CA LYS A 54 -0.48 3.56 -0.84
C LYS A 54 0.56 2.87 -1.73
N ARG A 55 0.13 2.02 -2.67
CA ARG A 55 1.04 1.37 -3.63
C ARG A 55 1.82 2.40 -4.45
N GLN A 56 1.15 3.43 -4.96
CA GLN A 56 1.81 4.49 -5.73
C GLN A 56 2.82 5.27 -4.88
N GLN A 57 2.44 5.63 -3.65
CA GLN A 57 3.33 6.33 -2.71
C GLN A 57 4.56 5.48 -2.39
N THR A 58 4.38 4.22 -1.99
CA THR A 58 5.50 3.32 -1.66
C THR A 58 6.45 3.12 -2.83
N VAL A 59 5.94 2.88 -4.05
CA VAL A 59 6.79 2.80 -5.25
C VAL A 59 7.56 4.10 -5.47
N SER A 60 6.89 5.25 -5.35
CA SER A 60 7.56 6.55 -5.55
C SER A 60 8.64 6.82 -4.50
N GLU A 61 8.41 6.46 -3.24
CA GLU A 61 9.36 6.64 -2.15
C GLU A 61 10.58 5.74 -2.30
N VAL A 62 10.37 4.45 -2.61
CA VAL A 62 11.48 3.51 -2.82
C VAL A 62 12.31 3.93 -4.03
N LEU A 63 11.68 4.32 -5.14
CA LEU A 63 12.41 4.82 -6.30
C LEU A 63 13.19 6.10 -6.01
N ALA A 64 12.61 7.02 -5.25
CA ALA A 64 13.30 8.24 -4.83
C ALA A 64 14.52 7.93 -3.95
N LYS A 65 14.40 6.98 -3.00
CA LYS A 65 15.52 6.51 -2.17
C LYS A 65 16.64 5.87 -2.99
N LYS A 66 16.30 5.14 -4.06
CA LYS A 66 17.27 4.47 -4.95
C LYS A 66 17.79 5.38 -6.08
N GLY A 67 17.31 6.62 -6.19
CA GLY A 67 17.72 7.55 -7.25
C GLY A 67 17.21 7.19 -8.65
N VAL A 68 16.13 6.41 -8.75
CA VAL A 68 15.57 5.93 -10.02
C VAL A 68 14.58 6.94 -10.60
N ASN A 69 14.55 7.07 -11.93
CA ASN A 69 13.64 7.96 -12.65
C ASN A 69 12.17 7.64 -12.34
N ALA A 70 11.36 8.67 -12.03
CA ALA A 70 9.93 8.57 -11.77
C ALA A 70 9.13 7.89 -12.91
N LYS A 71 9.64 7.87 -14.15
CA LYS A 71 9.01 7.13 -15.26
C LYS A 71 8.98 5.62 -15.04
N ALA A 72 9.92 5.07 -14.27
CA ALA A 72 9.98 3.65 -13.93
C ALA A 72 8.79 3.21 -13.07
N ALA A 73 8.20 4.13 -12.28
CA ALA A 73 7.08 3.82 -11.40
C ALA A 73 5.90 3.19 -12.14
N ARG A 74 5.64 3.59 -13.39
CA ARG A 74 4.54 3.02 -14.20
C ARG A 74 4.79 1.58 -14.62
N LEU A 75 6.05 1.21 -14.85
CA LEU A 75 6.42 -0.17 -15.22
C LEU A 75 6.29 -1.07 -13.99
N ILE A 76 6.80 -0.59 -12.85
CA ILE A 76 6.74 -1.32 -11.57
C ILE A 76 5.29 -1.52 -11.11
N LEU A 77 4.45 -0.49 -11.18
CA LEU A 77 3.03 -0.60 -10.81
C LEU A 77 2.24 -1.55 -11.70
N LYS A 78 2.72 -1.84 -12.92
CA LYS A 78 2.09 -2.78 -13.85
C LYS A 78 2.49 -4.23 -13.55
N ASP A 79 3.76 -4.45 -13.21
CA ASP A 79 4.31 -5.80 -13.04
C ASP A 79 4.28 -6.30 -11.59
N VAL A 80 4.34 -5.40 -10.61
CA VAL A 80 4.41 -5.75 -9.18
C VAL A 80 3.03 -5.58 -8.55
N GLU A 81 2.42 -6.69 -8.13
CA GLU A 81 1.10 -6.72 -7.48
C GLU A 81 1.12 -6.13 -6.06
N ASP A 82 2.17 -6.42 -5.28
CA ASP A 82 2.36 -5.89 -3.94
C ASP A 82 3.55 -4.94 -3.89
N ALA A 83 3.31 -3.64 -3.69
CA ALA A 83 4.38 -2.63 -3.63
C ALA A 83 5.14 -2.65 -2.30
N THR A 84 5.87 -3.73 -2.02
CA THR A 84 6.79 -3.82 -0.87
C THR A 84 8.20 -3.41 -1.29
N GLU A 85 9.02 -2.96 -0.33
CA GLU A 85 10.41 -2.59 -0.63
C GLU A 85 11.20 -3.77 -1.24
N GLU A 86 11.00 -4.98 -0.72
CA GLU A 86 11.66 -6.20 -1.22
C GLU A 86 11.25 -6.57 -2.64
N SER A 87 9.96 -6.49 -2.97
CA SER A 87 9.47 -6.80 -4.32
C SER A 87 9.90 -5.76 -5.34
N ILE A 88 9.93 -4.48 -4.96
CA ILE A 88 10.47 -3.40 -5.78
C ILE A 88 11.97 -3.60 -5.99
N ASP A 89 12.72 -3.98 -4.94
CA ASP A 89 14.15 -4.26 -5.04
C ASP A 89 14.44 -5.48 -5.93
N SER A 90 13.64 -6.56 -5.84
CA SER A 90 13.73 -7.70 -6.75
C SER A 90 13.46 -7.28 -8.19
N TRP A 91 12.39 -6.52 -8.42
CA TRP A 91 12.04 -6.05 -9.75
C TRP A 91 13.14 -5.15 -10.32
N LEU A 92 13.72 -4.25 -9.50
CA LEU A 92 14.82 -3.38 -9.91
C LEU A 92 16.11 -4.16 -10.21
N ARG A 93 16.35 -5.31 -9.59
CA ARG A 93 17.48 -6.17 -9.95
C ARG A 93 17.27 -6.86 -11.29
N ASP A 94 16.07 -7.35 -11.54
CA ASP A 94 15.75 -8.13 -12.75
C ASP A 94 15.50 -7.24 -13.97
N ASN A 95 14.92 -6.06 -13.77
CA ASN A 95 14.45 -5.15 -14.82
C ASN A 95 15.12 -3.76 -14.76
N GLY A 96 16.08 -3.55 -13.85
CA GLY A 96 16.80 -2.28 -13.69
C GLY A 96 17.49 -1.80 -14.96
N ASP A 97 17.94 -2.73 -15.80
CA ASP A 97 18.56 -2.40 -17.09
C ASP A 97 17.61 -1.62 -18.03
N LEU A 98 16.30 -1.91 -17.97
CA LEU A 98 15.28 -1.22 -18.76
C LEU A 98 15.17 0.29 -18.46
N ILE A 99 15.63 0.70 -17.28
CA ILE A 99 15.53 2.07 -16.77
C ILE A 99 16.90 2.70 -16.51
N GLY A 100 17.98 2.03 -16.92
CA GLY A 100 19.36 2.45 -16.67
C GLY A 100 19.76 2.41 -15.19
N TYR A 101 19.05 1.61 -14.38
CA TYR A 101 19.40 1.31 -13.00
C TYR A 101 20.27 0.06 -12.97
N THR A 102 21.57 0.27 -12.81
CA THR A 102 22.47 -0.80 -12.36
C THR A 102 22.44 -0.81 -10.84
N PRO A 103 21.87 -1.84 -10.18
CA PRO A 103 22.02 -1.97 -8.75
C PRO A 103 23.51 -1.95 -8.45
N GLU A 104 23.93 -1.10 -7.50
CA GLU A 104 25.31 -1.07 -7.05
C GLU A 104 25.58 -2.42 -6.39
N ILE A 105 26.13 -3.35 -7.19
CA ILE A 105 26.50 -4.65 -6.68
C ILE A 105 27.63 -4.33 -5.70
N GLN A 106 27.38 -4.49 -4.40
CA GLN A 106 28.33 -4.25 -3.30
C GLN A 106 29.63 -5.09 -3.38
N ASN A 107 29.93 -5.67 -4.54
CA ASN A 107 31.13 -6.44 -4.82
C ASN A 107 32.40 -5.58 -4.73
N GLU A 108 32.37 -4.31 -5.15
CA GLU A 108 33.59 -3.48 -5.11
C GLU A 108 33.99 -3.07 -3.69
N ASP A 109 33.03 -2.67 -2.85
CA ASP A 109 33.32 -2.26 -1.47
C ASP A 109 33.72 -3.47 -0.62
N THR A 110 33.08 -4.63 -0.85
CA THR A 110 33.48 -5.89 -0.19
C THR A 110 34.92 -6.29 -0.57
N GLN A 111 35.33 -6.08 -1.83
CA GLN A 111 36.71 -6.38 -2.25
C GLN A 111 37.74 -5.41 -1.67
N LYS A 112 37.41 -4.11 -1.59
CA LYS A 112 38.26 -3.10 -0.96
C LYS A 112 38.42 -3.38 0.53
N ASP A 113 37.35 -3.76 1.22
CA ASP A 113 37.36 -4.12 2.65
C ASP A 113 38.14 -5.41 2.92
N LEU A 114 38.02 -6.43 2.06
CA LEU A 114 38.83 -7.63 2.16
C LEU A 114 40.33 -7.34 1.92
N ALA A 115 40.64 -6.42 1.00
CA ALA A 115 42.01 -6.01 0.74
C ALA A 115 42.62 -5.22 1.91
N THR A 116 41.85 -4.32 2.54
CA THR A 116 42.29 -3.58 3.72
C THR A 116 42.45 -4.49 4.94
N LEU A 117 41.55 -5.46 5.16
CA LEU A 117 41.71 -6.47 6.22
C LEU A 117 43.01 -7.27 6.07
N ARG A 118 43.34 -7.71 4.85
CA ARG A 118 44.58 -8.45 4.58
C ARG A 118 45.82 -7.62 4.88
N GLN A 119 45.80 -6.32 4.58
CA GLN A 119 46.91 -5.42 4.90
C GLN A 119 47.09 -5.25 6.41
N GLN A 120 46.01 -5.19 7.17
CA GLN A 120 46.07 -5.10 8.63
C GLN A 120 46.64 -6.38 9.25
N ASP A 121 46.23 -7.56 8.77
CA ASP A 121 46.69 -8.86 9.30
C ASP A 121 48.21 -9.06 9.12
N ILE A 122 48.75 -8.62 7.97
CA ILE A 122 50.20 -8.62 7.69
C ILE A 122 50.97 -7.74 8.68
N LEU A 123 50.43 -6.57 9.03
CA LEU A 123 51.08 -5.64 9.96
C LEU A 123 51.05 -6.16 11.41
N THR A 124 50.02 -6.91 11.79
CA THR A 124 49.86 -7.44 13.15
C THR A 124 50.58 -8.76 13.42
N GLN A 125 50.85 -9.58 12.39
CA GLN A 125 51.59 -10.84 12.55
C GLN A 125 53.13 -10.68 12.53
N GLY A 126 53.64 -9.51 12.15
CA GLY A 126 55.08 -9.24 12.01
C GLY A 126 55.77 -8.61 13.23
N GLY A 127 55.09 -8.51 14.38
CA GLY A 127 55.58 -7.86 15.61
C GLY A 127 55.88 -8.83 16.76
#